data_AF-A0AAD5T8D8-F1
#
_entry.id   AF-A0AAD5T8D8-F1
#
_cell.length_a   1.000
_cell.length_b   1.000
_cell.length_c   1.000
_cell.angle_alpha   90.00
_cell.angle_beta   90.00
_cell.angle_gamma   90.00
#
_symmetry.space_group_name_H-M   'P 1'
#
loop_
_entity.id
_entity.type
_entity.pdbx_description
1 polymer ?
#
loop_
_entity_poly.entity_id
_entity_poly.type
_entity_poly.pdbx_seq_one_letter_code
_entity_poly.pdbx_strand_id
1 'polypeptide(L)'
;MSNKKKGNKNKTPRSNKRAASPAAVNTKDRETKRRNKQRQESGTTVAAIRTDNSSKISSLTTRTSSATAPGKLILFGEHAVVYKDKRALACALDLSTTTTVSSSTTTDIPSPLPVFLIISLPEVSIIDLRVNLTDLQSAFENSKTTDFSPEVLSRNKLLIDSLEQFLDATIAVNVSQNTVESTATGRRALLTLLVLYIGITSTTPTTQFMDIKIHTTSKIPTGSGLGSSASFCVSLAAALLRHVNKISSTETAAITKTSATNTNGNTTSIPENQHRQQQLDRTVINAWALCGETVLHGLVSGVDNTVVCFGGVNVYVKGCEMMQVQGLAGGLRMLITNTKVEKDTKKQVGIVSGRMEAMEGVVSKLVDAVDAVVGEACRVFKEYGKR
;
A
#
# COMPACT_ATOMS: atom_id res chain seq x y z
N MET A 1 -53.43 -19.08 27.70
CA MET A 1 -53.52 -19.46 29.13
C MET A 1 -52.52 -18.64 29.93
N SER A 2 -52.99 -17.98 30.99
CA SER A 2 -52.29 -17.40 32.16
C SER A 2 -51.11 -16.43 31.93
N ASN A 3 -51.30 -15.13 32.20
CA ASN A 3 -51.08 -14.40 33.49
C ASN A 3 -49.59 -14.14 33.80
N LYS A 4 -49.12 -13.07 34.44
CA LYS A 4 -49.58 -11.72 34.85
C LYS A 4 -48.41 -11.12 35.68
N LYS A 5 -48.35 -9.78 35.79
CA LYS A 5 -47.73 -8.90 36.85
C LYS A 5 -46.40 -8.24 36.45
N LYS A 6 -46.28 -6.90 36.31
CA LYS A 6 -46.59 -5.70 37.15
C LYS A 6 -45.53 -5.36 38.21
N GLY A 7 -45.07 -4.10 38.17
CA GLY A 7 -44.47 -3.31 39.27
C GLY A 7 -43.10 -2.71 38.87
N ASN A 8 -42.86 -1.46 38.49
CA ASN A 8 -43.32 -0.09 38.85
C ASN A 8 -42.47 0.59 39.96
N LYS A 9 -41.88 1.76 39.59
CA LYS A 9 -41.42 2.91 40.42
C LYS A 9 -40.19 2.67 41.34
N ASN A 10 -39.26 3.60 41.57
CA ASN A 10 -39.35 5.06 41.69
C ASN A 10 -37.95 5.71 41.73
N LYS A 11 -37.85 6.92 41.15
CA LYS A 11 -37.24 8.19 41.65
C LYS A 11 -35.78 8.25 42.19
N THR A 12 -35.00 9.03 41.43
CA THR A 12 -33.98 10.07 41.73
C THR A 12 -34.17 10.84 43.07
N PRO A 13 -33.17 11.60 43.64
CA PRO A 13 -32.37 12.63 42.93
C PRO A 13 -30.97 13.10 43.44
N ARG A 14 -30.28 13.81 42.53
CA ARG A 14 -29.41 15.02 42.64
C ARG A 14 -28.51 15.21 43.87
N SER A 15 -27.24 15.57 43.60
CA SER A 15 -26.71 16.86 44.11
C SER A 15 -25.69 17.50 43.14
N ASN A 16 -25.98 18.75 42.81
CA ASN A 16 -25.10 19.76 42.20
C ASN A 16 -24.16 20.31 43.29
N LYS A 17 -22.96 20.77 42.92
CA LYS A 17 -22.41 22.01 43.48
C LYS A 17 -21.44 22.70 42.50
N ARG A 18 -21.56 24.02 42.50
CA ARG A 18 -21.10 25.01 41.53
C ARG A 18 -20.01 25.87 42.19
N ALA A 19 -19.08 26.37 41.36
CA ALA A 19 -18.36 27.66 41.45
C ALA A 19 -17.40 27.95 42.63
N ALA A 20 -16.17 28.36 42.31
CA ALA A 20 -15.56 29.66 42.66
C ALA A 20 -14.09 29.78 42.21
N SER A 21 -13.74 30.87 41.54
CA SER A 21 -12.44 31.58 41.63
C SER A 21 -12.63 32.73 42.66
N PRO A 22 -11.62 33.49 43.19
CA PRO A 22 -10.34 33.93 42.59
C PRO A 22 -9.12 34.11 43.55
N ALA A 23 -8.02 34.70 43.02
CA ALA A 23 -6.94 35.47 43.70
C ALA A 23 -5.95 34.71 44.63
N ALA A 24 -4.67 35.07 44.85
CA ALA A 24 -3.68 35.96 44.25
C ALA A 24 -2.31 35.74 44.98
N VAL A 25 -1.21 36.25 44.39
CA VAL A 25 0.04 36.76 45.04
C VAL A 25 1.10 35.78 45.60
N ASN A 26 2.28 35.75 44.96
CA ASN A 26 3.61 36.20 45.46
C ASN A 26 4.69 35.77 44.43
N THR A 27 5.18 36.62 43.52
CA THR A 27 6.31 37.59 43.63
C THR A 27 7.68 37.04 44.02
N LYS A 28 8.69 37.51 43.24
CA LYS A 28 10.16 37.47 43.37
C LYS A 28 10.78 36.18 42.77
N ASP A 29 11.60 36.22 41.72
CA ASP A 29 12.67 37.19 41.43
C ASP A 29 12.73 37.68 39.97
N ARG A 30 12.79 39.02 39.84
CA ARG A 30 13.54 39.76 38.82
C ARG A 30 15.03 39.52 39.15
N GLU A 31 16.01 39.53 38.27
CA GLU A 31 16.44 40.54 37.30
C GLU A 31 17.80 40.00 36.83
N THR A 32 18.22 39.96 35.56
CA THR A 32 18.82 41.13 34.91
C THR A 32 19.11 40.87 33.42
N LYS A 33 18.45 41.68 32.58
CA LYS A 33 18.90 42.43 31.38
C LYS A 33 20.24 42.01 30.76
N ARG A 34 20.31 41.56 29.49
CA ARG A 34 20.27 42.36 28.24
C ARG A 34 21.15 43.63 28.24
N ARG A 35 22.28 43.59 27.50
CA ARG A 35 22.69 44.51 26.39
C ARG A 35 24.22 44.71 26.30
N ASN A 36 24.78 44.44 25.11
CA ASN A 36 25.73 45.29 24.34
C ASN A 36 26.31 44.39 23.21
N LYS A 37 25.91 44.54 21.94
CA LYS A 37 26.23 45.59 20.94
C LYS A 37 27.71 45.59 20.52
N GLN A 38 27.92 45.12 19.28
CA GLN A 38 28.90 45.49 18.25
C GLN A 38 30.31 45.96 18.70
N ARG A 39 31.33 45.24 18.21
CA ARG A 39 32.57 45.84 17.70
C ARG A 39 33.11 44.99 16.54
N GLN A 40 33.31 45.67 15.41
CA GLN A 40 34.00 45.20 14.20
C GLN A 40 35.52 45.41 14.33
N GLU A 41 36.25 44.53 13.64
CA GLU A 41 37.53 44.72 12.95
C GLU A 41 38.82 45.08 13.72
N SER A 42 39.77 44.13 13.67
CA SER A 42 41.14 44.39 13.19
C SER A 42 41.89 43.05 13.08
N GLY A 43 42.42 42.77 11.89
CA GLY A 43 43.08 41.51 11.55
C GLY A 43 44.41 41.29 12.25
N THR A 44 44.78 40.03 12.44
CA THR A 44 46.17 39.59 12.48
C THR A 44 46.22 38.16 11.93
N THR A 45 46.93 38.04 10.82
CA THR A 45 47.26 36.82 10.10
C THR A 45 48.18 35.97 10.99
N VAL A 46 47.72 34.80 11.43
CA VAL A 46 48.62 33.75 11.95
C VAL A 46 48.26 32.46 11.23
N ALA A 47 49.22 31.99 10.44
CA ALA A 47 49.13 30.79 9.63
C ALA A 47 48.74 29.58 10.48
N ALA A 48 47.56 29.02 10.22
CA ALA A 48 47.15 27.74 10.77
C ALA A 48 48.01 26.64 10.15
N ILE A 49 48.84 26.02 10.99
CA ILE A 49 49.50 24.75 10.72
C ILE A 49 48.39 23.75 10.37
N ARG A 50 48.43 23.22 9.13
CA ARG A 50 47.65 22.06 8.69
C ARG A 50 48.04 20.87 9.57
N THR A 51 47.26 20.60 10.60
CA THR A 51 47.18 19.24 11.15
C THR A 51 46.11 18.50 10.36
N ASP A 52 46.59 17.72 9.39
CA ASP A 52 45.83 16.68 8.72
C ASP A 52 45.28 15.73 9.78
N ASN A 53 44.01 15.88 10.10
CA ASN A 53 43.25 14.86 10.80
C ASN A 53 41.88 14.75 10.13
N SER A 54 41.91 14.48 8.83
CA SER A 54 40.76 13.92 8.13
C SER A 54 40.58 12.49 8.62
N SER A 55 39.83 12.32 9.70
CA SER A 55 39.12 11.07 9.95
C SER A 55 38.32 10.77 8.67
N LYS A 56 38.71 9.73 7.93
CA LYS A 56 37.93 9.18 6.80
C LYS A 56 36.53 8.89 7.33
N ILE A 57 35.59 9.80 7.09
CA ILE A 57 34.16 9.50 7.21
C ILE A 57 33.90 8.56 6.04
N SER A 58 33.66 7.28 6.35
CA SER A 58 33.24 6.29 5.36
C SER A 58 32.04 6.85 4.60
N SER A 59 32.15 6.98 3.28
CA SER A 59 31.06 7.47 2.46
C SER A 59 29.99 6.38 2.34
N LEU A 60 29.02 6.40 3.26
CA LEU A 60 27.85 5.52 3.20
C LEU A 60 27.09 5.81 1.90
N THR A 61 27.08 4.86 0.96
CA THR A 61 26.30 5.03 -0.27
C THR A 61 24.95 4.35 -0.06
N THR A 62 23.90 5.16 0.04
CA THR A 62 22.53 4.65 0.17
C THR A 62 21.88 4.60 -1.20
N ARG A 63 21.41 3.42 -1.60
CA ARG A 63 20.58 3.26 -2.79
C ARG A 63 19.13 3.17 -2.37
N THR A 64 18.27 3.98 -2.99
CA THR A 64 16.84 4.02 -2.68
C THR A 64 16.02 3.89 -3.95
N SER A 65 14.97 3.07 -3.88
CA SER A 65 13.91 2.99 -4.87
C SER A 65 12.56 3.15 -4.18
N SER A 66 11.59 3.73 -4.88
CA SER A 66 10.23 3.87 -4.36
C SER A 66 9.20 3.68 -5.46
N ALA A 67 8.00 3.30 -5.06
CA ALA A 67 6.83 3.25 -5.92
C ALA A 67 5.57 3.58 -5.14
N THR A 68 4.62 4.18 -5.83
CA THR A 68 3.33 4.60 -5.28
C THR A 68 2.23 4.00 -6.13
N ALA A 69 1.22 3.42 -5.51
CA ALA A 69 0.07 2.82 -6.19
C ALA A 69 -1.23 3.45 -5.67
N PRO A 70 -2.23 3.69 -6.53
CA PRO A 70 -3.52 4.24 -6.11
C PRO A 70 -4.36 3.18 -5.38
N GLY A 71 -5.50 3.59 -4.86
CA GLY A 71 -6.61 2.71 -4.52
C GLY A 71 -7.49 2.47 -5.74
N LYS A 72 -8.60 1.77 -5.53
CA LYS A 72 -9.62 1.55 -6.56
C LYS A 72 -11.02 1.80 -6.02
N LEU A 73 -11.93 2.12 -6.93
CA LEU A 73 -13.36 2.22 -6.66
C LEU A 73 -14.15 1.63 -7.82
N ILE A 74 -15.19 0.85 -7.51
CA ILE A 74 -16.17 0.45 -8.52
C ILE A 74 -17.16 1.61 -8.65
N LEU A 75 -17.28 2.17 -9.85
CA LEU A 75 -18.22 3.24 -10.15
C LEU A 75 -19.62 2.70 -10.43
N PHE A 76 -19.70 1.59 -11.17
CA PHE A 76 -20.94 0.95 -11.58
C PHE A 76 -20.74 -0.56 -11.75
N GLY A 77 -21.77 -1.36 -11.48
CA GLY A 77 -21.80 -2.79 -11.82
C GLY A 77 -21.32 -3.73 -10.72
N GLU A 78 -21.31 -3.29 -9.46
CA GLU A 78 -20.76 -3.98 -8.29
C GLU A 78 -21.25 -5.42 -8.13
N HIS A 79 -22.57 -5.63 -8.01
CA HIS A 79 -23.16 -6.96 -7.90
C HIS A 79 -23.52 -7.56 -9.26
N ALA A 80 -23.70 -6.72 -10.29
CA ALA A 80 -24.07 -7.16 -11.62
C ALA A 80 -22.95 -8.00 -12.27
N VAL A 81 -21.69 -7.63 -12.07
CA VAL A 81 -20.52 -8.29 -12.69
C VAL A 81 -20.30 -9.74 -12.25
N VAL A 82 -20.98 -10.20 -11.20
CA VAL A 82 -20.93 -11.61 -10.78
C VAL A 82 -21.66 -12.52 -11.79
N TYR A 83 -22.63 -11.95 -12.51
CA TYR A 83 -23.46 -12.63 -13.50
C TYR A 83 -22.83 -12.60 -14.90
N LYS A 84 -23.24 -13.55 -15.74
CA LYS A 84 -22.68 -13.78 -17.07
C LYS A 84 -22.88 -12.57 -17.97
N ASP A 85 -21.84 -12.20 -18.72
CA ASP A 85 -21.83 -11.15 -19.75
C ASP A 85 -22.21 -9.75 -19.21
N LYS A 86 -22.05 -9.51 -17.90
CA LYS A 86 -22.31 -8.22 -17.26
C LYS A 86 -21.01 -7.48 -16.97
N ARG A 87 -21.05 -6.17 -17.19
CA ARG A 87 -19.91 -5.27 -17.01
C ARG A 87 -19.89 -4.65 -15.62
N ALA A 88 -18.69 -4.38 -15.13
CA ALA A 88 -18.43 -3.38 -14.11
C ALA A 88 -17.46 -2.33 -14.63
N LEU A 89 -17.59 -1.11 -14.11
CA LEU A 89 -16.67 -0.01 -14.37
C LEU A 89 -15.92 0.30 -13.07
N ALA A 90 -14.60 0.14 -13.09
CA ALA A 90 -13.74 0.44 -11.95
C ALA A 90 -12.75 1.55 -12.31
N CYS A 91 -12.38 2.38 -11.34
CA CYS A 91 -11.41 3.45 -11.52
C CYS A 91 -10.36 3.46 -10.42
N ALA A 92 -9.18 3.95 -10.76
CA ALA A 92 -8.14 4.27 -9.79
C ALA A 92 -8.47 5.53 -9.00
N LEU A 93 -8.11 5.53 -7.72
CA LEU A 93 -8.33 6.65 -6.80
C LEU A 93 -7.05 7.44 -6.57
N ASP A 94 -7.19 8.74 -6.32
CA ASP A 94 -6.08 9.60 -5.86
C ASP A 94 -5.80 9.47 -4.34
N LEU A 95 -5.99 8.27 -3.80
CA LEU A 95 -5.54 7.85 -2.47
C LEU A 95 -4.56 6.72 -2.69
N SER A 96 -3.36 6.81 -2.11
CA SER A 96 -2.26 5.95 -2.52
C SER A 96 -1.51 5.29 -1.37
N THR A 97 -0.92 4.13 -1.68
CA THR A 97 0.10 3.46 -0.87
C THR A 97 1.47 3.69 -1.49
N THR A 98 2.47 4.04 -0.69
CA THR A 98 3.85 4.24 -1.14
C THR A 98 4.77 3.28 -0.41
N THR A 99 5.57 2.55 -1.17
CA THR A 99 6.63 1.68 -0.65
C THR A 99 7.99 2.24 -1.05
N THR A 100 8.90 2.31 -0.08
CA THR A 100 10.30 2.70 -0.27
C THR A 100 11.20 1.54 0.13
N VAL A 101 12.17 1.23 -0.71
CA VAL A 101 13.20 0.22 -0.49
C VAL A 101 14.56 0.91 -0.49
N SER A 102 15.34 0.69 0.57
CA SER A 102 16.67 1.28 0.70
C SER A 102 17.70 0.23 1.10
N SER A 103 18.88 0.28 0.47
CA SER A 103 20.08 -0.47 0.88
C SER A 103 21.18 0.52 1.26
N SER A 104 21.98 0.16 2.26
CA SER A 104 23.16 0.93 2.65
C SER A 104 24.39 0.08 2.43
N THR A 105 25.29 0.50 1.54
CA THR A 105 26.61 -0.15 1.41
C THR A 105 27.64 0.68 2.17
N THR A 106 28.30 0.04 3.13
CA THR A 106 29.49 0.60 3.77
C THR A 106 30.69 0.13 2.98
N THR A 107 31.38 1.04 2.29
CA THR A 107 32.50 0.72 1.39
C THR A 107 33.76 0.23 2.09
N ASP A 108 33.84 0.30 3.42
CA ASP A 108 35.11 0.17 4.15
C ASP A 108 35.11 -0.82 5.34
N ILE A 109 34.07 -1.66 5.50
CA ILE A 109 34.07 -2.68 6.56
C ILE A 109 33.77 -4.06 5.98
N PRO A 110 34.79 -4.92 5.79
CA PRO A 110 34.55 -6.35 5.65
C PRO A 110 34.16 -6.86 7.03
N SER A 111 32.86 -7.05 7.28
CA SER A 111 32.43 -7.68 8.52
C SER A 111 31.45 -8.81 8.26
N PRO A 112 31.58 -9.95 8.95
CA PRO A 112 30.56 -10.98 9.02
C PRO A 112 29.42 -10.51 9.94
N LEU A 113 28.89 -9.31 9.72
CA LEU A 113 27.72 -8.86 10.48
C LEU A 113 26.50 -9.67 10.03
N PRO A 114 25.61 -10.02 10.97
CA PRO A 114 24.31 -10.55 10.60
C PRO A 114 23.60 -9.55 9.71
N VAL A 115 23.12 -10.04 8.58
CA VAL A 115 22.43 -9.25 7.56
C VAL A 115 20.94 -9.29 7.86
N PHE A 116 20.28 -8.14 7.84
CA PHE A 116 18.88 -8.04 8.22
C PHE A 116 18.01 -7.48 7.10
N LEU A 117 16.80 -8.00 6.98
CA LEU A 117 15.70 -7.32 6.31
C LEU A 117 14.93 -6.51 7.35
N ILE A 118 14.87 -5.20 7.18
CA ILE A 118 14.14 -4.30 8.10
C ILE A 118 12.79 -3.95 7.48
N ILE A 119 11.69 -4.23 8.19
CA ILE A 119 10.33 -4.04 7.68
C ILE A 119 9.57 -3.04 8.55
N SER A 120 8.98 -2.03 7.92
CA SER A 120 8.12 -1.05 8.58
C SER A 120 6.80 -0.90 7.81
N LEU A 121 5.71 -1.33 8.47
CA LEU A 121 4.32 -1.24 8.01
C LEU A 121 3.47 -0.59 9.12
N PRO A 122 3.55 0.74 9.32
CA PRO A 122 2.92 1.42 10.46
C PRO A 122 1.40 1.23 10.53
N GLU A 123 0.72 1.14 9.39
CA GLU A 123 -0.74 0.98 9.29
C GLU A 123 -1.26 -0.35 9.87
N VAL A 124 -0.36 -1.31 10.11
CA VAL A 124 -0.67 -2.61 10.73
C VAL A 124 0.17 -2.86 11.98
N SER A 125 0.66 -1.79 12.61
CA SER A 125 1.43 -1.79 13.86
C SER A 125 2.77 -2.54 13.81
N ILE A 126 3.42 -2.56 12.64
CA ILE A 126 4.76 -3.15 12.48
C ILE A 126 5.77 -2.03 12.25
N ILE A 127 6.70 -1.84 13.17
CA ILE A 127 7.68 -0.75 13.11
C ILE A 127 9.09 -1.34 13.22
N ASP A 128 9.89 -1.17 12.17
CA ASP A 128 11.30 -1.60 12.10
C ASP A 128 11.54 -3.04 12.60
N LEU A 129 10.65 -3.98 12.22
CA LEU A 129 10.84 -5.41 12.45
C LEU A 129 12.12 -5.87 11.76
N ARG A 130 13.04 -6.44 12.53
CA ARG A 130 14.29 -6.99 12.01
C ARG A 130 14.15 -8.49 11.77
N VAL A 131 14.34 -8.89 10.52
CA VAL A 131 14.30 -10.27 10.06
C VAL A 131 15.73 -10.70 9.75
N ASN A 132 16.23 -11.73 10.44
CA ASN A 132 17.55 -12.30 10.16
C ASN A 132 17.52 -13.01 8.80
N LEU A 133 18.38 -12.59 7.87
CA LEU A 133 18.39 -13.16 6.52
C LEU A 133 18.96 -14.58 6.47
N THR A 134 19.83 -14.98 7.39
CA THR A 134 20.33 -16.36 7.49
C THR A 134 19.20 -17.32 7.87
N ASP A 135 18.40 -16.94 8.87
CA ASP A 135 17.27 -17.75 9.32
C ASP A 135 16.18 -17.81 8.23
N LEU A 136 15.94 -16.68 7.54
CA LEU A 136 15.04 -16.63 6.39
C LEU A 136 15.54 -17.51 5.23
N GLN A 137 16.84 -17.53 4.97
CA GLN A 137 17.47 -18.39 3.97
C GLN A 137 17.25 -19.87 4.29
N SER A 138 17.43 -20.29 5.55
CA SER A 138 17.14 -21.67 5.97
C SER A 138 15.66 -22.03 5.83
N ALA A 139 14.75 -21.13 6.19
CA ALA A 139 13.31 -21.34 5.97
C ALA A 139 12.98 -21.46 4.48
N PHE A 140 13.61 -20.65 3.63
CA PHE A 140 13.45 -20.74 2.18
C PHE A 140 13.97 -22.08 1.63
N GLU A 141 15.18 -22.52 2.01
CA GLU A 141 15.77 -23.78 1.55
C GLU A 141 14.93 -25.01 1.93
N ASN A 142 14.32 -24.99 3.12
CA ASN A 142 13.41 -26.05 3.58
C ASN A 142 12.17 -26.21 2.69
N SER A 143 11.74 -25.14 2.01
CA SER A 143 10.60 -25.20 1.10
C SER A 143 10.88 -25.96 -0.20
N LYS A 144 12.16 -26.19 -0.55
CA LYS A 144 12.61 -26.81 -1.81
C LYS A 144 12.07 -26.12 -3.07
N THR A 145 11.83 -24.81 -2.99
CA THR A 145 11.30 -24.03 -4.10
C THR A 145 12.35 -23.85 -5.19
N THR A 146 12.03 -24.24 -6.42
CA THR A 146 12.91 -24.14 -7.59
C THR A 146 12.41 -23.17 -8.66
N ASP A 147 11.10 -22.89 -8.68
CA ASP A 147 10.46 -21.98 -9.62
C ASP A 147 10.02 -20.70 -8.88
N PHE A 148 10.56 -19.57 -9.33
CA PHE A 148 10.32 -18.24 -8.77
C PHE A 148 9.32 -17.41 -9.59
N SER A 149 8.58 -18.04 -10.49
CA SER A 149 7.51 -17.36 -11.22
C SER A 149 6.38 -16.92 -10.26
N PRO A 150 5.75 -15.76 -10.48
CA PRO A 150 4.69 -15.25 -9.60
C PRO A 150 3.53 -16.24 -9.42
N GLU A 151 3.18 -16.96 -10.48
CA GLU A 151 2.08 -17.93 -10.49
C GLU A 151 2.35 -19.12 -9.57
N VAL A 152 3.56 -19.69 -9.62
CA VAL A 152 3.93 -20.85 -8.80
C VAL A 152 4.13 -20.44 -7.34
N LEU A 153 4.84 -19.34 -7.08
CA LEU A 153 5.09 -18.88 -5.70
C LEU A 153 3.81 -18.60 -4.93
N SER A 154 2.81 -18.00 -5.59
CA SER A 154 1.53 -17.66 -4.95
C SER A 154 0.74 -18.87 -4.44
N ARG A 155 1.02 -20.06 -4.98
CA ARG A 155 0.34 -21.33 -4.66
C ARG A 155 1.29 -22.34 -4.03
N ASN A 156 2.53 -21.97 -3.77
CA ASN A 156 3.51 -22.86 -3.17
C ASN A 156 3.24 -23.01 -1.68
N LYS A 157 2.44 -24.03 -1.35
CA LYS A 157 2.04 -24.32 0.02
C LYS A 157 3.24 -24.62 0.94
N LEU A 158 4.26 -25.31 0.45
CA LEU A 158 5.45 -25.62 1.25
C LEU A 158 6.22 -24.37 1.63
N LEU A 159 6.38 -23.43 0.69
CA LEU A 159 6.98 -22.13 0.96
C LEU A 159 6.15 -21.33 1.96
N ILE A 160 4.84 -21.21 1.71
CA ILE A 160 3.93 -20.46 2.58
C ILE A 160 3.95 -21.02 4.01
N ASP A 161 3.79 -22.34 4.18
CA ASP A 161 3.77 -22.99 5.48
C ASP A 161 5.13 -22.81 6.20
N SER A 162 6.26 -22.90 5.48
CA SER A 162 7.59 -22.67 6.05
C SER A 162 7.83 -21.22 6.46
N LEU A 163 7.32 -20.25 5.70
CA LEU A 163 7.43 -18.82 6.03
C LEU A 163 6.50 -18.43 7.18
N GLU A 164 5.32 -19.04 7.28
CA GLU A 164 4.43 -18.86 8.44
C GLU A 164 5.10 -19.35 9.73
N GLN A 165 5.71 -20.55 9.71
CA GLN A 165 6.46 -21.07 10.86
C GLN A 165 7.64 -20.16 11.24
N PHE A 166 8.37 -19.66 10.24
CA PHE A 166 9.46 -18.71 10.44
C PHE A 166 8.99 -17.39 11.05
N LEU A 167 7.86 -16.85 10.57
CA LEU A 167 7.27 -15.62 11.09
C LEU A 167 6.83 -15.78 12.53
N ASP A 168 6.23 -16.91 12.90
CA ASP A 168 5.83 -17.15 14.29
C ASP A 168 7.04 -17.20 15.23
N ALA A 169 8.15 -17.83 14.81
CA ALA A 169 9.40 -17.81 15.57
C ALA A 169 9.98 -16.39 15.68
N THR A 170 10.01 -15.64 14.57
CA THR A 170 10.55 -14.28 14.52
C THR A 170 9.74 -13.30 15.38
N ILE A 171 8.41 -13.40 15.32
CA ILE A 171 7.50 -12.55 16.10
C ILE A 171 7.63 -12.89 17.59
N ALA A 172 7.72 -14.16 17.98
CA ALA A 172 7.89 -14.54 19.38
C ALA A 172 9.14 -13.90 20.02
N VAL A 173 10.25 -13.83 19.29
CA VAL A 173 11.49 -13.18 19.74
C VAL A 173 11.31 -11.65 19.86
N ASN A 174 10.66 -11.01 18.89
CA ASN A 174 10.52 -9.55 18.83
C ASN A 174 9.39 -8.98 19.73
N VAL A 175 8.35 -9.76 20.04
CA VAL A 175 7.29 -9.38 21.01
C VAL A 175 7.90 -9.13 22.39
N SER A 176 8.92 -9.89 22.76
CA SER A 176 9.68 -9.71 23.99
C SER A 176 10.45 -8.38 24.05
N GLN A 177 10.60 -7.68 22.91
CA GLN A 177 11.29 -6.39 22.77
C GLN A 177 10.34 -5.20 22.55
N ASN A 178 9.03 -5.35 22.83
CA ASN A 178 7.97 -4.33 22.70
C ASN A 178 7.67 -3.85 21.25
N THR A 179 8.05 -4.59 20.21
CA THR A 179 8.02 -4.08 18.83
C THR A 179 6.82 -4.52 17.98
N VAL A 180 6.01 -5.50 18.42
CA VAL A 180 4.96 -6.08 17.54
C VAL A 180 3.67 -6.44 18.31
N GLU A 181 2.58 -5.69 18.11
CA GLU A 181 1.22 -6.20 18.32
C GLU A 181 0.74 -6.87 17.03
N SER A 182 0.91 -8.19 16.94
CA SER A 182 0.70 -8.92 15.69
C SER A 182 -0.79 -9.17 15.40
N THR A 183 -1.46 -8.20 14.78
CA THR A 183 -2.81 -8.39 14.21
C THR A 183 -2.80 -9.49 13.12
N ALA A 184 -3.92 -10.18 12.91
CA ALA A 184 -4.03 -11.18 11.83
C ALA A 184 -3.74 -10.56 10.44
N THR A 185 -4.17 -9.31 10.23
CA THR A 185 -3.87 -8.53 9.02
C THR A 185 -2.38 -8.25 8.87
N GLY A 186 -1.70 -7.85 9.96
CA GLY A 186 -0.25 -7.63 9.98
C GLY A 186 0.54 -8.89 9.61
N ARG A 187 0.17 -10.06 10.17
CA ARG A 187 0.79 -11.35 9.81
C ARG A 187 0.68 -11.65 8.33
N ARG A 188 -0.51 -11.49 7.75
CA ARG A 188 -0.74 -11.70 6.32
C ARG A 188 0.08 -10.73 5.46
N ALA A 189 0.14 -9.46 5.85
CA ALA A 189 0.97 -8.46 5.16
C ALA A 189 2.47 -8.82 5.19
N LEU A 190 2.97 -9.30 6.32
CA LEU A 190 4.36 -9.79 6.45
C LEU A 190 4.64 -11.00 5.55
N LEU A 191 3.77 -12.00 5.59
CA LEU A 191 3.89 -13.19 4.76
C LEU A 191 3.95 -12.82 3.27
N THR A 192 3.01 -11.98 2.81
CA THR A 192 3.00 -11.48 1.44
C THR A 192 4.27 -10.71 1.09
N LEU A 193 4.76 -9.87 2.00
CA LEU A 193 5.99 -9.13 1.79
C LEU A 193 7.19 -10.07 1.64
N LEU A 194 7.32 -11.10 2.49
CA LEU A 194 8.39 -12.08 2.41
C LEU A 194 8.33 -12.89 1.12
N VAL A 195 7.15 -13.33 0.69
CA VAL A 195 6.99 -14.06 -0.59
C VAL A 195 7.42 -13.19 -1.77
N LEU A 196 6.98 -11.93 -1.83
CA LEU A 196 7.39 -11.01 -2.90
C LEU A 196 8.88 -10.66 -2.84
N TYR A 197 9.42 -10.46 -1.64
CA TYR A 197 10.84 -10.21 -1.43
C TYR A 197 11.69 -11.38 -1.93
N ILE A 198 11.41 -12.61 -1.49
CA ILE A 198 12.12 -13.82 -1.91
C ILE A 198 11.98 -13.99 -3.42
N GLY A 199 10.75 -13.95 -3.94
CA GLY A 199 10.51 -14.16 -5.36
C GLY A 199 11.23 -13.16 -6.26
N ILE A 200 11.17 -11.86 -5.94
CA ILE A 200 11.78 -10.81 -6.77
C ILE A 200 13.30 -10.81 -6.61
N THR A 201 13.85 -10.97 -5.39
CA THR A 201 15.30 -10.95 -5.19
C THR A 201 15.99 -12.20 -5.73
N SER A 202 15.36 -13.37 -5.66
CA SER A 202 15.87 -14.61 -6.25
C SER A 202 15.93 -14.60 -7.78
N THR A 203 15.32 -13.62 -8.45
CA THR A 203 15.48 -13.44 -9.91
C THR A 203 16.81 -12.77 -10.29
N THR A 204 17.61 -12.35 -9.32
CA THR A 204 18.95 -11.81 -9.52
C THR A 204 20.00 -12.90 -9.31
N PRO A 205 21.14 -12.87 -10.03
CA PRO A 205 22.17 -13.90 -9.96
C PRO A 205 22.98 -13.90 -8.65
N THR A 206 22.50 -13.22 -7.60
CA THR A 206 23.16 -13.19 -6.28
C THR A 206 22.80 -14.42 -5.48
N THR A 207 23.79 -15.03 -4.83
CA THR A 207 23.63 -16.24 -4.01
C THR A 207 23.05 -15.97 -2.62
N GLN A 208 22.84 -14.71 -2.25
CA GLN A 208 22.36 -14.30 -0.93
C GLN A 208 21.25 -13.26 -1.05
N PHE A 209 20.34 -13.28 -0.08
CA PHE A 209 19.33 -12.27 0.15
C PHE A 209 19.95 -10.90 0.44
N MET A 210 19.27 -9.83 0.01
CA MET A 210 19.76 -8.46 0.07
C MET A 210 19.49 -7.80 1.42
N ASP A 211 20.49 -7.11 1.99
CA ASP A 211 20.29 -6.21 3.13
C ASP A 211 19.51 -4.97 2.69
N ILE A 212 18.21 -4.95 2.98
CA ILE A 212 17.34 -3.84 2.62
C ILE A 212 16.39 -3.47 3.76
N LYS A 213 16.06 -2.18 3.80
CA LYS A 213 14.94 -1.65 4.58
C LYS A 213 13.75 -1.39 3.65
N ILE A 214 12.61 -1.98 3.96
CA ILE A 214 11.32 -1.78 3.30
C ILE A 214 10.42 -1.00 4.24
N HIS A 215 9.91 0.13 3.75
CA HIS A 215 8.97 0.98 4.48
C HIS A 215 7.76 1.29 3.60
N THR A 216 6.56 0.95 4.09
CA THR A 216 5.31 1.19 3.36
C THR A 216 4.35 2.04 4.18
N THR A 217 3.83 3.10 3.57
CA THR A 217 2.79 3.99 4.16
C THR A 217 1.58 4.04 3.24
N SER A 218 0.38 4.15 3.80
CA SER A 218 -0.85 4.22 3.00
C SER A 218 -1.77 5.33 3.48
N LYS A 219 -2.36 6.05 2.54
CA LYS A 219 -3.49 6.96 2.79
C LYS A 219 -4.84 6.27 2.59
N ILE A 220 -4.85 4.99 2.22
CA ILE A 220 -6.06 4.21 1.95
C ILE A 220 -6.50 3.50 3.24
N PRO A 221 -7.72 3.75 3.74
CA PRO A 221 -8.22 3.04 4.91
C PRO A 221 -8.27 1.52 4.68
N THR A 222 -7.69 0.76 5.60
CA THR A 222 -7.68 -0.70 5.55
C THR A 222 -9.10 -1.27 5.69
N GLY A 223 -9.39 -2.37 5.00
CA GLY A 223 -10.69 -3.08 5.10
C GLY A 223 -11.91 -2.35 4.52
N SER A 224 -11.72 -1.20 3.86
CA SER A 224 -12.83 -0.36 3.36
C SER A 224 -13.35 -0.71 1.96
N GLY A 225 -12.75 -1.71 1.30
CA GLY A 225 -13.05 -2.05 -0.10
C GLY A 225 -12.42 -1.12 -1.14
N LEU A 226 -11.59 -0.16 -0.72
CA LEU A 226 -10.89 0.80 -1.59
C LEU A 226 -9.58 0.24 -2.22
N GLY A 227 -9.33 -1.07 -2.11
CA GLY A 227 -8.16 -1.72 -2.71
C GLY A 227 -6.83 -1.46 -2.01
N SER A 228 -6.82 -1.30 -0.67
CA SER A 228 -5.57 -1.05 0.09
C SER A 228 -4.56 -2.20 -0.05
N SER A 229 -5.00 -3.45 -0.11
CA SER A 229 -4.12 -4.62 -0.30
C SER A 229 -3.52 -4.65 -1.70
N ALA A 230 -4.33 -4.41 -2.74
CA ALA A 230 -3.85 -4.33 -4.11
C ALA A 230 -2.83 -3.18 -4.27
N SER A 231 -3.11 -2.03 -3.66
CA SER A 231 -2.19 -0.88 -3.59
C SER A 231 -0.87 -1.22 -2.88
N PHE A 232 -0.94 -1.96 -1.77
CA PHE A 232 0.23 -2.49 -1.09
C PHE A 232 1.05 -3.42 -2.00
N CYS A 233 0.42 -4.44 -2.60
CA CYS A 233 1.08 -5.41 -3.48
C CYS A 233 1.73 -4.74 -4.71
N VAL A 234 1.02 -3.82 -5.38
CA VAL A 234 1.54 -3.09 -6.55
C VAL A 234 2.72 -2.18 -6.16
N SER A 235 2.59 -1.37 -5.11
CA SER A 235 3.67 -0.48 -4.69
C SER A 235 4.90 -1.25 -4.21
N LEU A 236 4.71 -2.36 -3.49
CA LEU A 236 5.80 -3.21 -3.01
C LEU A 236 6.52 -3.91 -4.16
N ALA A 237 5.78 -4.57 -5.07
CA ALA A 237 6.36 -5.23 -6.23
C ALA A 237 7.14 -4.25 -7.11
N ALA A 238 6.57 -3.08 -7.41
CA ALA A 238 7.24 -2.06 -8.21
C ALA A 238 8.50 -1.51 -7.53
N ALA A 239 8.47 -1.23 -6.22
CA ALA A 239 9.63 -0.72 -5.50
C ALA A 239 10.77 -1.74 -5.44
N LEU A 240 10.45 -3.03 -5.23
CA LEU A 240 11.41 -4.13 -5.23
C LEU A 240 11.98 -4.39 -6.63
N LEU A 241 11.15 -4.46 -7.67
CA LEU A 241 11.60 -4.65 -9.06
C LEU A 241 12.53 -3.52 -9.53
N ARG A 242 12.23 -2.26 -9.15
CA ARG A 242 13.15 -1.12 -9.35
C ARG A 242 14.44 -1.30 -8.56
N HIS A 243 14.35 -1.76 -7.31
CA HIS A 243 15.51 -2.02 -6.48
C HIS A 243 16.41 -3.11 -7.08
N VAL A 244 15.88 -4.12 -7.75
CA VAL A 244 16.70 -5.16 -8.39
C VAL A 244 17.06 -4.85 -9.85
N ASN A 245 16.80 -3.62 -10.32
CA ASN A 245 17.02 -3.16 -11.71
C ASN A 245 16.30 -4.03 -12.76
N LYS A 246 15.14 -4.61 -12.43
CA LYS A 246 14.32 -5.40 -13.37
C LYS A 246 13.34 -4.56 -14.18
N ILE A 247 13.05 -3.34 -13.73
CA ILE A 247 12.20 -2.35 -14.41
C ILE A 247 12.84 -0.96 -14.33
N SER A 248 12.40 -0.05 -15.19
CA SER A 248 13.01 1.28 -15.34
C SER A 248 12.76 2.18 -14.14
N SER A 249 13.73 3.04 -13.80
CA SER A 249 13.69 3.96 -12.64
C SER A 249 12.81 5.21 -12.84
N THR A 250 12.25 5.41 -14.02
CA THR A 250 11.66 6.69 -14.47
C THR A 250 10.26 7.04 -13.94
N GLU A 251 9.60 6.16 -13.18
CA GLU A 251 8.16 6.31 -12.86
C GLU A 251 7.88 6.62 -11.38
N THR A 252 8.51 7.67 -10.83
CA THR A 252 8.15 8.19 -9.48
C THR A 252 7.03 9.25 -9.54
N ALA A 253 6.63 9.75 -10.71
CA ALA A 253 5.73 10.90 -10.81
C ALA A 253 4.45 10.71 -11.64
N ALA A 254 4.28 9.62 -12.39
CA ALA A 254 3.22 9.51 -13.40
C ALA A 254 1.92 8.83 -12.93
N ILE A 255 1.91 8.20 -11.75
CA ILE A 255 0.69 7.53 -11.24
C ILE A 255 -0.30 8.55 -10.64
N THR A 256 0.16 9.77 -10.36
CA THR A 256 -0.64 10.87 -9.76
C THR A 256 -0.69 12.14 -10.62
N LYS A 257 0.12 12.23 -11.69
CA LYS A 257 0.10 13.39 -12.60
C LYS A 257 -0.71 13.04 -13.85
N THR A 258 -2.03 13.15 -13.73
CA THR A 258 -2.81 13.64 -14.86
C THR A 258 -2.21 14.98 -15.27
N SER A 259 -1.59 14.99 -16.45
CA SER A 259 -1.24 16.19 -17.23
C SER A 259 -0.86 17.41 -16.40
N ALA A 260 0.40 17.52 -15.99
CA ALA A 260 0.96 18.84 -15.74
C ALA A 260 0.90 19.59 -17.07
N THR A 261 -0.11 20.44 -17.23
CA THR A 261 -0.14 21.46 -18.28
C THR A 261 1.06 22.36 -18.06
N ASN A 262 2.13 22.14 -18.83
CA ASN A 262 3.05 23.22 -19.11
C ASN A 262 2.22 24.35 -19.70
N THR A 263 2.49 25.58 -19.29
CA THR A 263 1.82 26.80 -19.76
C THR A 263 1.98 27.07 -21.27
N ASN A 264 2.61 26.15 -22.00
CA ASN A 264 2.62 26.08 -23.46
C ASN A 264 2.05 24.71 -23.85
N GLY A 265 0.91 24.67 -24.53
CA GLY A 265 0.12 23.48 -24.85
C GLY A 265 0.76 22.44 -25.77
N ASN A 266 2.00 22.02 -25.51
CA ASN A 266 2.63 20.87 -26.13
C ASN A 266 2.55 19.68 -25.16
N THR A 267 1.67 18.74 -25.47
CA THR A 267 1.77 17.35 -25.01
C THR A 267 3.06 16.75 -25.56
N THR A 268 4.10 16.65 -24.74
CA THR A 268 5.25 15.82 -25.06
C THR A 268 4.78 14.37 -25.12
N SER A 269 4.50 13.87 -26.31
CA SER A 269 4.22 12.46 -26.55
C SER A 269 5.43 11.64 -26.09
N ILE A 270 5.20 10.72 -25.15
CA ILE A 270 6.23 9.75 -24.75
C ILE A 270 6.63 8.97 -26.02
N PRO A 271 7.93 8.86 -26.36
CA PRO A 271 8.39 8.08 -27.50
C PRO A 271 7.82 6.65 -27.46
N GLU A 272 7.39 6.10 -28.60
CA GLU A 272 6.71 4.79 -28.68
C GLU A 272 7.45 3.65 -27.95
N ASN A 273 8.79 3.67 -28.01
CA ASN A 273 9.64 2.70 -27.31
C ASN A 273 9.55 2.81 -25.78
N GLN A 274 9.44 4.03 -25.23
CA GLN A 274 9.26 4.25 -23.80
C GLN A 274 7.86 3.83 -23.37
N HIS A 275 6.83 4.09 -24.18
CA HIS A 275 5.47 3.65 -23.88
C HIS A 275 5.35 2.12 -23.84
N ARG A 276 5.98 1.42 -24.80
CA ARG A 276 6.06 -0.05 -24.81
C ARG A 276 6.77 -0.59 -23.58
N GLN A 277 7.92 -0.01 -23.20
CA GLN A 277 8.65 -0.44 -22.01
C GLN A 277 7.83 -0.24 -20.74
N GLN A 278 7.12 0.88 -20.60
CA GLN A 278 6.25 1.11 -19.44
C GLN A 278 5.09 0.11 -19.36
N GLN A 279 4.53 -0.30 -20.51
CA GLN A 279 3.51 -1.35 -20.54
C GLN A 279 4.08 -2.70 -20.10
N LEU A 280 5.28 -3.06 -20.56
CA LEU A 280 5.96 -4.29 -20.12
C LEU A 280 6.26 -4.26 -18.62
N ASP A 281 6.80 -3.14 -18.12
CA ASP A 281 7.08 -2.96 -16.70
C ASP A 281 5.78 -3.10 -15.87
N ARG A 282 4.66 -2.49 -16.31
CA ARG A 282 3.35 -2.62 -15.66
C ARG A 282 2.81 -4.06 -15.68
N THR A 283 2.99 -4.80 -16.78
CA THR A 283 2.57 -6.21 -16.84
C THR A 283 3.34 -7.06 -15.83
N VAL A 284 4.65 -6.86 -15.72
CA VAL A 284 5.49 -7.56 -14.72
C VAL A 284 5.08 -7.18 -13.29
N ILE A 285 4.87 -5.88 -13.02
CA ILE A 285 4.37 -5.42 -11.71
C ILE A 285 3.01 -6.06 -11.41
N ASN A 286 2.10 -6.12 -12.37
CA ASN A 286 0.76 -6.65 -12.16
C ASN A 286 0.78 -8.16 -11.85
N ALA A 287 1.66 -8.92 -12.49
CA ALA A 287 1.84 -10.35 -12.22
C ALA A 287 2.34 -10.61 -10.79
N TRP A 288 3.33 -9.84 -10.33
CA TRP A 288 3.80 -9.91 -8.95
C TRP A 288 2.75 -9.40 -7.95
N ALA A 289 2.02 -8.35 -8.29
CA ALA A 289 0.94 -7.86 -7.44
C ALA A 289 -0.19 -8.89 -7.30
N LEU A 290 -0.53 -9.61 -8.37
CA LEU A 290 -1.47 -10.73 -8.35
C LEU A 290 -0.99 -11.86 -7.45
N CYS A 291 0.30 -12.20 -7.52
CA CYS A 291 0.93 -13.16 -6.62
C CYS A 291 0.74 -12.73 -5.15
N GLY A 292 1.04 -11.48 -4.83
CA GLY A 292 0.86 -10.96 -3.47
C GLY A 292 -0.59 -10.95 -2.98
N GLU A 293 -1.53 -10.54 -3.83
CA GLU A 293 -2.98 -10.58 -3.54
C GLU A 293 -3.48 -12.01 -3.29
N THR A 294 -2.95 -12.98 -4.05
CA THR A 294 -3.28 -14.40 -3.88
C THR A 294 -2.77 -14.92 -2.53
N VAL A 295 -1.60 -14.50 -2.07
CA VAL A 295 -1.09 -14.86 -0.73
C VAL A 295 -1.92 -14.21 0.39
N LEU A 296 -2.36 -12.97 0.20
CA LEU A 296 -3.19 -12.25 1.19
C LEU A 296 -4.58 -12.87 1.35
N HIS A 297 -5.27 -13.10 0.22
CA HIS A 297 -6.71 -13.38 0.21
C HIS A 297 -7.07 -14.77 -0.33
N GLY A 298 -6.09 -15.55 -0.80
CA GLY A 298 -6.33 -16.83 -1.46
C GLY A 298 -6.79 -16.64 -2.90
N LEU A 299 -8.03 -17.00 -3.20
CA LEU A 299 -8.54 -16.89 -4.57
C LEU A 299 -8.95 -15.45 -4.89
N VAL A 300 -8.25 -14.81 -5.82
CA VAL A 300 -8.51 -13.44 -6.28
C VAL A 300 -8.80 -13.39 -7.78
N SER A 301 -9.62 -12.42 -8.20
CA SER A 301 -10.03 -12.26 -9.61
C SER A 301 -9.00 -11.55 -10.49
N GLY A 302 -8.01 -10.89 -9.88
CA GLY A 302 -7.06 -10.04 -10.60
C GLY A 302 -7.58 -8.63 -10.94
N VAL A 303 -8.81 -8.30 -10.54
CA VAL A 303 -9.42 -7.00 -10.87
C VAL A 303 -8.75 -5.87 -10.10
N ASP A 304 -8.60 -6.02 -8.79
CA ASP A 304 -8.14 -4.94 -7.92
C ASP A 304 -6.70 -4.54 -8.23
N ASN A 305 -5.76 -5.49 -8.34
CA ASN A 305 -4.37 -5.22 -8.71
C ASN A 305 -4.24 -4.65 -10.12
N THR A 306 -5.04 -5.12 -11.09
CA THR A 306 -4.94 -4.60 -12.47
C THR A 306 -5.45 -3.16 -12.55
N VAL A 307 -6.59 -2.83 -11.93
CA VAL A 307 -7.07 -1.43 -11.88
C VAL A 307 -6.05 -0.52 -11.20
N VAL A 308 -5.45 -1.00 -10.10
CA VAL A 308 -4.43 -0.25 -9.36
C VAL A 308 -3.13 -0.09 -10.17
N CYS A 309 -2.68 -1.13 -10.86
CA CYS A 309 -1.41 -1.13 -11.59
C CYS A 309 -1.47 -0.29 -12.87
N PHE A 310 -2.55 -0.42 -13.65
CA PHE A 310 -2.70 0.29 -14.92
C PHE A 310 -3.36 1.66 -14.78
N GLY A 311 -4.03 1.92 -13.66
CA GLY A 311 -4.69 3.18 -13.39
C GLY A 311 -5.88 3.46 -14.31
N GLY A 312 -6.34 4.71 -14.29
CA GLY A 312 -7.42 5.18 -15.15
C GLY A 312 -8.77 4.54 -14.83
N VAL A 313 -9.61 4.40 -15.86
CA VAL A 313 -10.94 3.78 -15.78
C VAL A 313 -10.92 2.50 -16.60
N ASN A 314 -11.43 1.40 -16.05
CA ASN A 314 -11.36 0.06 -16.63
C ASN A 314 -12.75 -0.59 -16.62
N VAL A 315 -13.10 -1.24 -17.74
CA VAL A 315 -14.27 -2.10 -17.87
C VAL A 315 -13.85 -3.53 -17.63
N TYR A 316 -14.58 -4.21 -16.76
CA TYR A 316 -14.40 -5.61 -16.45
C TYR A 316 -15.66 -6.40 -16.79
N VAL A 317 -15.48 -7.53 -17.46
CA VAL A 317 -16.49 -8.58 -17.62
C VAL A 317 -15.90 -9.85 -17.04
N LYS A 318 -16.68 -10.60 -16.26
CA LYS A 318 -16.20 -11.81 -15.59
C LYS A 318 -15.64 -12.82 -16.59
N GLY A 319 -14.37 -13.19 -16.41
CA GLY A 319 -13.67 -14.13 -17.29
C GLY A 319 -13.08 -13.51 -18.55
N CYS A 320 -13.18 -12.19 -18.72
CA CYS A 320 -12.56 -11.44 -19.82
C CYS A 320 -11.40 -10.59 -19.32
N GLU A 321 -10.49 -10.25 -20.24
CA GLU A 321 -9.45 -9.25 -19.99
C GLU A 321 -10.08 -7.87 -19.76
N MET A 322 -9.47 -7.05 -18.90
CA MET A 322 -9.96 -5.70 -18.64
C MET A 322 -9.60 -4.75 -19.77
N MET A 323 -10.54 -3.88 -20.08
CA MET A 323 -10.42 -2.89 -21.14
C MET A 323 -10.37 -1.49 -20.54
N GLN A 324 -9.29 -0.75 -20.79
CA GLN A 324 -9.17 0.63 -20.31
C GLN A 324 -10.06 1.56 -21.15
N VAL A 325 -10.87 2.38 -20.48
CA VAL A 325 -11.70 3.41 -21.10
C VAL A 325 -10.86 4.66 -21.30
N GLN A 326 -10.54 4.94 -22.55
CA GLN A 326 -9.89 6.19 -22.94
C GLN A 326 -10.88 7.36 -22.88
N GLY A 327 -10.41 8.54 -22.48
CA GLY A 327 -11.18 9.80 -22.56
C GLY A 327 -11.30 10.57 -21.24
N LEU A 328 -11.08 9.95 -20.08
CA LEU A 328 -11.18 10.67 -18.80
C LEU A 328 -9.86 11.31 -18.34
N ALA A 329 -9.12 11.95 -19.26
CA ALA A 329 -7.78 12.48 -18.99
C ALA A 329 -7.74 13.59 -17.91
N GLY A 330 -8.86 14.23 -17.60
CA GLY A 330 -8.99 15.22 -16.52
C GLY A 330 -9.29 14.63 -15.14
N GLY A 331 -9.51 13.32 -15.04
CA GLY A 331 -9.99 12.66 -13.81
C GLY A 331 -11.43 13.02 -13.44
N LEU A 332 -11.94 12.38 -12.38
CA LEU A 332 -13.26 12.66 -11.79
C LEU A 332 -13.07 13.15 -10.36
N ARG A 333 -13.60 14.33 -10.03
CA ARG A 333 -13.63 14.80 -8.64
C ARG A 333 -14.75 14.10 -7.89
N MET A 334 -14.40 13.37 -6.84
CA MET A 334 -15.34 12.56 -6.05
C MET A 334 -15.19 12.86 -4.56
N LEU A 335 -16.30 12.78 -3.83
CA LEU A 335 -16.31 12.73 -2.37
C LEU A 335 -16.56 11.29 -1.92
N ILE A 336 -15.54 10.65 -1.33
CA ILE A 336 -15.66 9.28 -0.82
C ILE A 336 -16.05 9.34 0.65
N THR A 337 -17.16 8.69 1.00
CA THR A 337 -17.66 8.64 2.37
C THR A 337 -17.59 7.21 2.91
N ASN A 338 -16.78 7.00 3.95
CA ASN A 338 -16.79 5.75 4.70
C ASN A 338 -17.81 5.84 5.83
N THR A 339 -18.87 5.03 5.76
CA THR A 339 -19.93 5.00 6.79
C THR A 339 -19.45 4.41 8.12
N LYS A 340 -18.30 3.73 8.14
CA LYS A 340 -17.76 2.97 9.29
C LYS A 340 -18.67 1.85 9.78
N VAL A 341 -19.58 1.38 8.92
CA VAL A 341 -20.45 0.23 9.20
C VAL A 341 -19.86 -1.01 8.55
N GLU A 342 -19.51 -2.00 9.36
CA GLU A 342 -18.97 -3.27 8.88
C GLU A 342 -20.01 -4.05 8.05
N LYS A 343 -19.55 -4.69 6.98
CA LYS A 343 -20.38 -5.53 6.11
C LYS A 343 -19.60 -6.75 5.68
N ASP A 344 -20.25 -7.91 5.73
CA ASP A 344 -19.74 -9.15 5.16
C ASP A 344 -20.08 -9.19 3.65
N THR A 345 -19.07 -9.02 2.81
CA THR A 345 -19.20 -9.06 1.35
C THR A 345 -19.80 -10.37 0.85
N LYS A 346 -19.39 -11.51 1.43
CA LYS A 346 -19.90 -12.83 1.03
C LYS A 346 -21.38 -12.94 1.36
N LYS A 347 -21.80 -12.44 2.51
CA LYS A 347 -23.22 -12.37 2.90
C LYS A 347 -24.03 -11.47 1.95
N GLN A 348 -23.50 -10.31 1.56
CA GLN A 348 -24.20 -9.43 0.61
C GLN A 348 -24.37 -10.08 -0.77
N VAL A 349 -23.31 -10.72 -1.29
CA VAL A 349 -23.39 -11.46 -2.56
C VAL A 349 -24.41 -12.61 -2.44
N GLY A 350 -24.43 -13.34 -1.32
CA GLY A 350 -25.39 -14.41 -1.08
C GLY A 350 -26.84 -13.93 -1.06
N ILE A 351 -27.12 -12.75 -0.47
CA ILE A 351 -28.47 -12.15 -0.49
C ILE A 351 -28.93 -11.85 -1.91
N VAL A 352 -28.05 -11.30 -2.76
CA VAL A 352 -28.40 -10.99 -4.15
C VAL A 352 -28.60 -12.28 -4.96
N SER A 353 -27.76 -13.29 -4.76
CA SER A 353 -27.92 -14.62 -5.38
C SER A 353 -29.28 -15.25 -5.01
N GLY A 354 -29.63 -15.28 -3.73
CA GLY A 354 -30.90 -15.85 -3.29
C GLY A 354 -32.11 -15.10 -3.83
N ARG A 355 -32.00 -13.77 -4.04
CA ARG A 355 -33.05 -12.99 -4.72
C ARG A 355 -33.15 -13.32 -6.20
N MET A 356 -32.02 -13.51 -6.89
CA MET A 356 -32.00 -13.93 -8.29
C MET A 356 -32.67 -15.30 -8.46
N GLU A 357 -32.40 -16.24 -7.57
CA GLU A 357 -33.04 -17.57 -7.57
C GLU A 357 -34.55 -17.49 -7.31
N ALA A 358 -34.99 -16.64 -6.37
CA ALA A 358 -36.40 -16.53 -6.00
C ALA A 358 -37.26 -15.77 -7.04
N MET A 359 -36.68 -14.80 -7.76
CA MET A 359 -37.42 -13.89 -8.65
C MET A 359 -36.62 -13.58 -9.92
N GLU A 360 -36.15 -14.63 -10.61
CA GLU A 360 -35.26 -14.52 -11.77
C GLU A 360 -35.77 -13.52 -12.81
N GLY A 361 -37.05 -13.60 -13.20
CA GLY A 361 -37.62 -12.73 -14.24
C GLY A 361 -37.64 -11.23 -13.90
N VAL A 362 -37.53 -10.86 -12.63
CA VAL A 362 -37.43 -9.46 -12.16
C VAL A 362 -35.97 -9.07 -11.96
N VAL A 363 -35.21 -9.90 -11.24
CA VAL A 363 -33.83 -9.58 -10.89
C VAL A 363 -32.92 -9.57 -12.11
N SER A 364 -33.13 -10.48 -13.07
CA SER A 364 -32.42 -10.46 -14.36
C SER A 364 -32.55 -9.11 -15.08
N LYS A 365 -33.78 -8.58 -15.19
CA LYS A 365 -34.04 -7.29 -15.82
C LYS A 365 -33.38 -6.13 -15.07
N LEU A 366 -33.31 -6.20 -13.74
CA LEU A 366 -32.58 -5.21 -12.94
C LEU A 366 -31.07 -5.28 -13.20
N VAL A 367 -30.51 -6.49 -13.27
CA VAL A 367 -29.10 -6.69 -13.60
C VAL A 367 -28.80 -6.20 -15.03
N ASP A 368 -29.70 -6.44 -15.98
CA ASP A 368 -29.61 -5.91 -17.35
C ASP A 368 -29.63 -4.38 -17.36
N ALA A 369 -30.50 -3.76 -16.56
CA ALA A 369 -30.56 -2.30 -16.44
C ALA A 369 -29.26 -1.72 -15.86
N VAL A 370 -28.67 -2.37 -14.85
CA VAL A 370 -27.36 -1.96 -14.31
C VAL A 370 -26.27 -2.07 -15.37
N ASP A 371 -26.24 -3.14 -16.15
CA ASP A 371 -25.27 -3.28 -17.25
C ASP A 371 -25.47 -2.23 -18.36
N ALA A 372 -26.71 -1.86 -18.66
CA ALA A 372 -27.01 -0.76 -19.58
C ALA A 372 -26.43 0.57 -19.07
N VAL A 373 -26.53 0.85 -17.76
CA VAL A 373 -25.91 2.03 -17.13
C VAL A 373 -24.39 2.01 -17.29
N VAL A 374 -23.75 0.84 -17.10
CA VAL A 374 -22.31 0.69 -17.32
C VAL A 374 -21.93 0.99 -18.77
N GLY A 375 -22.70 0.46 -19.73
CA GLY A 375 -22.50 0.73 -21.16
C GLY A 375 -22.61 2.21 -21.51
N GLU A 376 -23.60 2.90 -20.96
CA GLU A 376 -23.80 4.33 -21.18
C GLU A 376 -22.70 5.17 -20.54
N ALA A 377 -22.28 4.84 -19.31
CA ALA A 377 -21.15 5.50 -18.66
C ALA A 377 -19.86 5.37 -19.49
N CYS A 378 -19.60 4.20 -20.08
CA CYS A 378 -18.45 4.00 -20.98
C CYS A 378 -18.53 4.89 -22.22
N ARG A 379 -19.72 5.03 -22.82
CA ARG A 379 -19.95 5.90 -23.99
C ARG A 379 -19.67 7.36 -23.62
N VAL A 380 -20.25 7.84 -22.52
CA VAL A 380 -20.09 9.22 -22.03
C VAL A 380 -18.63 9.53 -21.70
N PHE A 381 -17.90 8.64 -21.04
CA PHE A 381 -16.49 8.86 -20.71
C PHE A 381 -15.58 8.96 -21.94
N LYS A 382 -15.87 8.17 -22.99
CA LYS A 382 -15.15 8.27 -24.28
C LYS A 382 -15.43 9.59 -24.99
N GLU A 383 -16.64 10.12 -24.90
CA GLU A 383 -17.02 11.40 -25.49
C GLU A 383 -16.48 12.60 -24.71
N TYR A 384 -16.45 12.50 -23.38
CA TYR A 384 -15.94 13.57 -22.52
C TYR A 384 -14.49 13.94 -22.85
N GLY A 385 -13.65 12.97 -23.21
CA GLY A 385 -12.26 13.21 -23.60
C GLY A 385 -12.03 13.85 -24.96
N LYS A 386 -13.08 14.03 -25.77
CA LYS A 386 -13.01 14.74 -27.05
C LYS A 386 -13.37 16.23 -26.92
N ARG A 387 -13.87 16.65 -25.76
CA ARG A 387 -14.16 18.05 -25.41
C ARG A 387 -12.97 18.63 -24.67
#